data_AF-A0A7Y6PKE9-F1
#
_entry.id   AF-A0A7Y6PKE9-F1
#
_cell.length_a   1.000
_cell.length_b   1.000
_cell.length_c   1.000
_cell.angle_alpha   90.00
_cell.angle_beta   90.00
_cell.angle_gamma   90.00
#
_symmetry.space_group_name_H-M   'P 1'
#
loop_
_entity.id
_entity.type
_entity.pdbx_description
1 polymer ?
#
loop_
_entity_poly.entity_id
_entity_poly.type
_entity_poly.pdbx_seq_one_letter_code
_entity_poly.pdbx_strand_id
1 'polypeptide(L)'
;MRGVQAFLAVALVACSGGAKGGDDDPVGDAGVDADPDPIPDDAIYLDPVSGQASAPGTADAPWPGLADSIAAGLLATVPDGKTLVLRDGEHGNARFEGDHATAVTIRAAPGASPHLGRLELRKGSGWHLRGLTISPAYSSTAYTGDIVALGESGTSTDLVLEDSVVFSAADTTAWTAVDWMNAHSGILLGRNGTGLAVRRTHVFNVRFGIAITSYNSTVEGNLVNDFSADGIRVTRDGGVVNDNVIKNVHVSDADGDDNHDDGIQCFLFNVGTGTVRDVTLRGNIIVNYEGTPAFPAEMQGVGFFDGPLVNFVVEDNVVFVDHYHGVSLYDAQGSRIVNNVAFTRWTNGNVKPWVMLGQKLGMAAGNYVHGNLAHSFDFDADATVDAGDNVMVTAGVAEQRLADRLAAIEAAWGLTLRDGAHRLVQ
;
A
#
# COMPACT_ATOMS: atom_id res chain seq x y z
N MET A 1 7.74 68.43 -37.12
CA MET A 1 8.30 67.23 -36.45
C MET A 1 7.96 67.28 -34.97
N ARG A 2 6.93 66.52 -34.57
CA ARG A 2 6.57 66.02 -33.23
C ARG A 2 5.14 65.48 -33.36
N GLY A 3 5.02 64.17 -33.60
CA GLY A 3 3.74 63.42 -33.52
C GLY A 3 3.35 63.27 -32.05
N VAL A 4 2.14 63.62 -31.62
CA VAL A 4 0.86 62.90 -31.75
C VAL A 4 0.86 61.57 -30.98
N GLN A 5 0.17 61.56 -29.83
CA GLN A 5 -0.78 60.50 -29.48
C GLN A 5 -2.00 61.14 -28.81
N ALA A 6 -3.16 60.87 -29.42
CA ALA A 6 -4.47 61.36 -29.02
C ALA A 6 -5.25 60.21 -28.36
N PHE A 7 -6.01 60.57 -27.33
CA PHE A 7 -7.05 59.76 -26.71
C PHE A 7 -8.14 59.37 -27.72
N LEU A 8 -8.61 58.13 -27.66
CA LEU A 8 -9.93 57.77 -28.18
C LEU A 8 -10.63 56.82 -27.20
N ALA A 9 -11.74 57.31 -26.64
CA ALA A 9 -12.74 56.52 -25.95
C ALA A 9 -13.74 55.97 -26.99
N VAL A 10 -14.16 54.73 -26.83
CA VAL A 10 -15.39 54.21 -27.47
C VAL A 10 -16.18 53.43 -26.42
N ALA A 11 -17.47 53.76 -26.35
CA ALA A 11 -18.46 53.26 -25.41
C ALA A 11 -19.12 51.94 -25.87
N LEU A 12 -19.73 51.29 -24.89
CA LEU A 12 -20.49 50.02 -24.93
C LEU A 12 -21.65 49.98 -25.94
N VAL A 13 -21.93 48.76 -26.41
CA VAL A 13 -23.30 48.21 -26.50
C VAL A 13 -23.28 46.75 -26.02
N ALA A 14 -24.27 46.40 -25.19
CA ALA A 14 -24.35 45.21 -24.35
C ALA A 14 -25.10 44.03 -25.00
N CYS A 15 -24.76 42.80 -24.58
CA CYS A 15 -25.67 41.64 -24.57
C CYS A 15 -25.47 40.79 -23.30
N SER A 16 -26.50 40.86 -22.43
CA SER A 16 -27.06 39.92 -21.45
C SER A 16 -26.38 38.58 -21.07
N GLY A 17 -26.43 38.30 -19.76
CA GLY A 17 -26.45 36.97 -19.13
C GLY A 17 -25.06 36.53 -18.65
N GLY A 18 -24.79 36.14 -17.41
CA GLY A 18 -25.65 35.67 -16.32
C GLY A 18 -24.90 34.53 -15.62
N ALA A 19 -24.74 34.66 -14.31
CA ALA A 19 -24.34 33.64 -13.34
C ALA A 19 -22.85 33.20 -13.24
N LYS A 20 -22.45 33.10 -11.97
CA LYS A 20 -21.22 32.56 -11.41
C LYS A 20 -21.16 31.04 -11.60
N GLY A 21 -19.97 30.51 -11.89
CA GLY A 21 -19.50 29.16 -11.55
C GLY A 21 -17.99 29.34 -11.29
N GLY A 22 -17.40 28.94 -10.17
CA GLY A 22 -17.67 27.72 -9.42
C GLY A 22 -16.96 26.59 -10.15
N ASP A 23 -15.63 26.64 -10.21
CA ASP A 23 -14.81 25.51 -10.66
C ASP A 23 -14.80 24.50 -9.50
N ASP A 24 -15.83 23.67 -9.48
CA ASP A 24 -15.82 22.40 -8.76
C ASP A 24 -15.08 21.41 -9.66
N ASP A 25 -13.79 21.19 -9.41
CA ASP A 25 -13.10 19.99 -9.91
C ASP A 25 -13.73 18.78 -9.21
N PRO A 26 -14.38 17.85 -9.91
CA PRO A 26 -14.79 16.60 -9.30
C PRO A 26 -13.53 15.77 -9.10
N VAL A 27 -13.14 15.58 -7.85
CA VAL A 27 -12.26 14.47 -7.44
C VAL A 27 -12.88 13.21 -8.02
N GLY A 28 -12.24 12.63 -9.03
CA GLY A 28 -12.70 11.41 -9.69
C GLY A 28 -12.88 10.30 -8.67
N ASP A 29 -14.00 9.60 -8.74
CA ASP A 29 -14.27 8.41 -7.94
C ASP A 29 -13.06 7.48 -8.01
N ALA A 30 -12.48 7.12 -6.86
CA ALA A 30 -11.33 6.23 -6.74
C ALA A 30 -11.78 4.78 -6.99
N GLY A 31 -12.40 4.55 -8.14
CA GLY A 31 -13.10 3.33 -8.49
C GLY A 31 -12.15 2.17 -8.78
N VAL A 32 -12.63 0.97 -8.47
CA VAL A 32 -11.99 -0.31 -8.82
C VAL A 32 -12.25 -0.68 -10.28
N ASP A 33 -11.27 -1.30 -10.94
CA ASP A 33 -11.47 -1.88 -12.27
C ASP A 33 -12.51 -3.01 -12.24
N ALA A 34 -13.18 -3.25 -13.37
CA ALA A 34 -14.19 -4.29 -13.47
C ALA A 34 -13.57 -5.70 -13.34
N ASP A 35 -14.01 -6.46 -12.33
CA ASP A 35 -13.66 -7.87 -12.15
C ASP A 35 -14.01 -8.68 -13.42
N PRO A 36 -13.01 -9.32 -14.08
CA PRO A 36 -13.22 -10.02 -15.34
C PRO A 36 -13.94 -11.37 -15.19
N ASP A 37 -14.03 -11.91 -13.97
CA ASP A 37 -14.64 -13.21 -13.75
C ASP A 37 -16.18 -13.10 -13.82
N PRO A 38 -16.85 -14.00 -14.56
CA PRO A 38 -18.32 -14.03 -14.61
C PRO A 38 -18.90 -14.32 -13.22
N ILE A 39 -20.04 -13.70 -12.91
CA ILE A 39 -20.76 -13.98 -11.67
C ILE A 39 -21.38 -15.39 -11.77
N PRO A 40 -21.16 -16.28 -10.79
CA PRO A 40 -21.82 -17.59 -10.75
C PRO A 40 -23.35 -17.47 -10.70
N ASP A 41 -24.06 -18.37 -11.38
CA ASP A 41 -25.54 -18.40 -11.40
C ASP A 41 -26.16 -18.55 -10.00
N ASP A 42 -25.40 -19.09 -9.05
CA ASP A 42 -25.81 -19.38 -7.68
C ASP A 42 -25.24 -18.40 -6.64
N ALA A 43 -24.78 -17.23 -7.11
CA ALA A 43 -24.30 -16.13 -6.28
C ALA A 43 -25.40 -15.49 -5.44
N ILE A 44 -24.98 -14.92 -4.30
CA ILE A 44 -25.84 -14.23 -3.35
C ILE A 44 -25.61 -12.72 -3.53
N TYR A 45 -26.66 -11.97 -3.82
CA TYR A 45 -26.58 -10.53 -4.07
C TYR A 45 -26.89 -9.74 -2.81
N LEU A 46 -26.08 -8.71 -2.54
CA LEU A 46 -26.25 -7.76 -1.45
C LEU A 46 -26.46 -6.36 -2.05
N ASP A 47 -27.50 -5.67 -1.59
CA ASP A 47 -27.87 -4.33 -2.04
C ASP A 47 -28.20 -3.48 -0.80
N PRO A 48 -27.41 -2.42 -0.53
CA PRO A 48 -27.61 -1.59 0.66
C PRO A 48 -28.84 -0.68 0.55
N VAL A 49 -29.40 -0.49 -0.64
CA VAL A 49 -30.56 0.38 -0.88
C VAL A 49 -31.87 -0.41 -0.88
N SER A 50 -31.90 -1.55 -1.59
CA SER A 50 -33.14 -2.29 -1.84
C SER A 50 -33.21 -3.66 -1.14
N GLY A 51 -32.11 -4.13 -0.56
CA GLY A 51 -32.02 -5.46 0.02
C GLY A 51 -32.80 -5.65 1.32
N GLN A 52 -33.22 -6.89 1.58
CA GLN A 52 -34.00 -7.24 2.77
C GLN A 52 -33.47 -8.52 3.40
N ALA A 53 -33.39 -8.55 4.74
CA ALA A 53 -32.84 -9.71 5.46
C ALA A 53 -33.67 -10.99 5.30
N SER A 54 -34.96 -10.85 4.97
CA SER A 54 -35.86 -11.97 4.67
C SER A 54 -35.81 -12.43 3.21
N ALA A 55 -35.07 -11.73 2.35
CA ALA A 55 -35.00 -12.05 0.93
C ALA A 55 -34.12 -13.30 0.69
N PRO A 56 -34.36 -14.03 -0.41
CA PRO A 56 -33.57 -15.22 -0.74
C PRO A 56 -32.12 -14.90 -1.18
N GLY A 57 -31.75 -13.63 -1.37
CA GLY A 57 -30.40 -13.24 -1.80
C GLY A 57 -30.18 -13.39 -3.30
N THR A 58 -31.25 -13.43 -4.11
CA THR A 58 -31.14 -13.45 -5.58
C THR A 58 -30.93 -12.04 -6.11
N ALA A 59 -30.54 -11.89 -7.38
CA ALA A 59 -30.40 -10.58 -8.01
C ALA A 59 -31.68 -9.71 -7.91
N ASP A 60 -32.87 -10.31 -8.07
CA ASP A 60 -34.14 -9.57 -7.99
C ASP A 60 -34.65 -9.36 -6.57
N ALA A 61 -34.13 -10.12 -5.60
CA ALA A 61 -34.49 -10.03 -4.19
C ALA A 61 -33.22 -10.19 -3.33
N PRO A 62 -32.35 -9.16 -3.31
CA PRO A 62 -31.05 -9.22 -2.66
C PRO A 62 -31.17 -9.16 -1.13
N TRP A 63 -30.13 -9.66 -0.47
CA TRP A 63 -29.85 -9.38 0.94
C TRP A 63 -29.52 -7.89 1.13
N PRO A 64 -29.63 -7.34 2.36
CA PRO A 64 -29.25 -5.95 2.63
C PRO A 64 -27.73 -5.76 2.50
N GLY A 65 -27.24 -4.54 2.74
CA GLY A 65 -25.82 -4.22 2.77
C GLY A 65 -25.00 -5.17 3.66
N LEU A 66 -23.66 -5.20 3.48
CA LEU A 66 -22.83 -6.23 4.10
C LEU A 66 -22.89 -6.17 5.63
N ALA A 67 -22.77 -4.98 6.22
CA ALA A 67 -22.87 -4.79 7.66
C ALA A 67 -24.24 -5.24 8.22
N ASP A 68 -25.33 -4.94 7.52
CA ASP A 68 -26.68 -5.34 7.92
C ASP A 68 -26.89 -6.86 7.76
N SER A 69 -26.32 -7.46 6.71
CA SER A 69 -26.32 -8.91 6.50
C SER A 69 -25.55 -9.64 7.60
N ILE A 70 -24.44 -9.07 8.07
CA ILE A 70 -23.69 -9.56 9.23
C ILE A 70 -24.55 -9.44 10.50
N ALA A 71 -25.15 -8.28 10.75
CA ALA A 71 -25.98 -8.04 11.93
C ALA A 71 -27.23 -8.94 11.98
N ALA A 72 -27.80 -9.26 10.82
CA ALA A 72 -28.91 -10.20 10.67
C ALA A 72 -28.49 -11.68 10.79
N GLY A 73 -27.19 -11.97 10.88
CA GLY A 73 -26.66 -13.33 10.98
C GLY A 73 -26.66 -14.10 9.65
N LEU A 74 -26.90 -13.44 8.51
CA LEU A 74 -26.96 -14.08 7.19
C LEU A 74 -25.60 -14.61 6.76
N LEU A 75 -24.53 -13.86 7.05
CA LEU A 75 -23.18 -14.25 6.66
C LEU A 75 -22.75 -15.58 7.29
N ALA A 76 -23.22 -15.89 8.50
CA ALA A 76 -22.96 -17.16 9.20
C ALA A 76 -23.69 -18.37 8.58
N THR A 77 -24.61 -18.14 7.63
CA THR A 77 -25.37 -19.19 6.94
C THR A 77 -24.84 -19.48 5.54
N VAL A 78 -23.84 -18.72 5.07
CA VAL A 78 -23.28 -18.87 3.73
C VAL A 78 -22.57 -20.22 3.61
N PRO A 79 -22.95 -21.07 2.65
CA PRO A 79 -22.21 -22.30 2.35
C PRO A 79 -20.81 -22.02 1.80
N ASP A 80 -19.89 -22.95 2.03
CA ASP A 80 -18.55 -22.95 1.43
C ASP A 80 -18.60 -22.78 -0.10
N GLY A 81 -17.61 -22.08 -0.66
CA GLY A 81 -17.45 -21.88 -2.10
C GLY A 81 -18.40 -20.87 -2.72
N LYS A 82 -19.28 -20.24 -1.94
CA LYS A 82 -20.23 -19.25 -2.47
C LYS A 82 -19.57 -17.93 -2.81
N THR A 83 -20.18 -17.23 -3.76
CA THR A 83 -19.86 -15.84 -4.10
C THR A 83 -20.98 -14.92 -3.61
N LEU A 84 -20.59 -13.91 -2.83
CA LEU A 84 -21.42 -12.79 -2.45
C LEU A 84 -21.07 -11.60 -3.34
N VAL A 85 -22.08 -11.01 -3.97
CA VAL A 85 -21.94 -9.94 -4.95
C VAL A 85 -22.54 -8.66 -4.37
N LEU A 86 -21.70 -7.66 -4.15
CA LEU A 86 -22.07 -6.36 -3.61
C LEU A 86 -22.41 -5.40 -4.75
N ARG A 87 -23.58 -4.78 -4.69
CA ARG A 87 -23.98 -3.69 -5.58
C ARG A 87 -23.36 -2.36 -5.14
N ASP A 88 -23.62 -1.32 -5.91
CA ASP A 88 -23.20 0.05 -5.57
C ASP A 88 -23.72 0.52 -4.22
N GLY A 89 -22.91 1.33 -3.56
CA GLY A 89 -23.30 2.12 -2.41
C GLY A 89 -22.69 1.67 -1.08
N GLU A 90 -23.25 2.19 0.00
CA GLU A 90 -22.68 2.09 1.35
C GLU A 90 -23.04 0.76 2.02
N HIS A 91 -22.09 -0.16 2.11
CA HIS A 91 -22.24 -1.47 2.76
C HIS A 91 -21.86 -1.46 4.25
N GLY A 92 -21.47 -0.29 4.78
CA GLY A 92 -21.24 -0.04 6.21
C GLY A 92 -19.93 -0.62 6.74
N ASN A 93 -19.84 -0.79 8.06
CA ASN A 93 -18.67 -1.36 8.73
C ASN A 93 -18.78 -2.89 8.78
N ALA A 94 -18.01 -3.59 7.95
CA ALA A 94 -18.01 -5.04 7.88
C ALA A 94 -17.08 -5.64 8.94
N ARG A 95 -17.67 -6.28 9.96
CA ARG A 95 -16.91 -6.96 11.02
C ARG A 95 -17.45 -8.36 11.26
N PHE A 96 -16.69 -9.38 10.91
CA PHE A 96 -17.16 -10.76 10.94
C PHE A 96 -16.05 -11.78 11.21
N GLU A 97 -16.46 -13.04 11.37
CA GLU A 97 -15.61 -14.21 11.57
C GLU A 97 -16.31 -15.44 11.00
N GLY A 98 -15.55 -16.48 10.66
CA GLY A 98 -16.09 -17.73 10.15
C GLY A 98 -15.04 -18.58 9.46
N ASP A 99 -15.30 -19.87 9.32
CA ASP A 99 -14.41 -20.84 8.67
C ASP A 99 -15.11 -21.47 7.48
N HIS A 100 -14.41 -21.51 6.35
CA HIS A 100 -14.86 -22.16 5.12
C HIS A 100 -13.79 -23.10 4.59
N ALA A 101 -14.15 -24.35 4.31
CA ALA A 101 -13.23 -25.33 3.75
C ALA A 101 -12.97 -25.08 2.26
N THR A 102 -13.94 -24.49 1.56
CA THR A 102 -13.77 -23.91 0.22
C THR A 102 -14.05 -22.41 0.32
N ALA A 103 -13.11 -21.58 -0.12
CA ALA A 103 -13.18 -20.15 0.10
C ALA A 103 -14.50 -19.53 -0.36
N VAL A 104 -15.07 -18.69 0.49
CA VAL A 104 -16.20 -17.81 0.14
C VAL A 104 -15.63 -16.51 -0.40
N THR A 105 -16.14 -16.10 -1.56
CA THR A 105 -15.73 -14.85 -2.21
C THR A 105 -16.74 -13.75 -1.91
N ILE A 106 -16.29 -12.59 -1.44
CA ILE A 106 -17.07 -11.36 -1.35
C ILE A 106 -16.50 -10.41 -2.40
N ARG A 107 -17.30 -10.02 -3.40
CA ARG A 107 -16.83 -9.17 -4.49
C ARG A 107 -17.82 -8.11 -4.92
N ALA A 108 -17.31 -7.04 -5.53
CA ALA A 108 -18.16 -6.12 -6.29
C ALA A 108 -18.87 -6.83 -7.45
N ALA A 109 -20.08 -6.34 -7.76
CA ALA A 109 -20.70 -6.57 -9.04
C ALA A 109 -19.85 -5.91 -10.15
N PRO A 110 -19.83 -6.47 -11.38
CA PRO A 110 -19.10 -5.86 -12.49
C PRO A 110 -19.50 -4.40 -12.70
N GLY A 111 -18.51 -3.50 -12.65
CA GLY A 111 -18.70 -2.05 -12.81
C GLY A 111 -19.33 -1.34 -11.60
N ALA A 112 -19.53 -2.04 -10.48
CA ALA A 112 -20.01 -1.43 -9.25
C ALA A 112 -18.85 -0.99 -8.34
N SER A 113 -19.10 0.01 -7.50
CA SER A 113 -18.20 0.52 -6.45
C SER A 113 -18.88 0.38 -5.08
N PRO A 114 -18.78 -0.78 -4.41
CA PRO A 114 -19.27 -0.95 -3.06
C PRO A 114 -18.33 -0.30 -2.05
N HIS A 115 -18.88 0.52 -1.17
CA HIS A 115 -18.13 1.25 -0.16
C HIS A 115 -18.26 0.61 1.22
N LEU A 116 -17.13 0.44 1.90
CA LEU A 116 -17.08 0.01 3.30
C LEU A 116 -16.45 1.08 4.17
N GLY A 117 -17.07 1.34 5.32
CA GLY A 117 -16.51 2.23 6.33
C GLY A 117 -15.30 1.62 7.05
N ARG A 118 -15.26 0.29 7.15
CA ARG A 118 -14.20 -0.50 7.78
C ARG A 118 -14.35 -1.97 7.40
N LEU A 119 -13.24 -2.71 7.32
CA LEU A 119 -13.23 -4.16 7.16
C LEU A 119 -12.41 -4.83 8.28
N GLU A 120 -13.06 -5.62 9.12
CA GLU A 120 -12.40 -6.43 10.16
C GLU A 120 -12.86 -7.89 10.05
N LEU A 121 -12.06 -8.71 9.37
CA LEU A 121 -12.20 -10.16 9.42
C LEU A 121 -11.42 -10.67 10.63
N ARG A 122 -12.13 -10.84 11.74
CA ARG A 122 -11.55 -10.98 13.08
C ARG A 122 -10.68 -12.23 13.21
N LYS A 123 -11.21 -13.36 12.74
CA LYS A 123 -10.57 -14.67 12.76
C LYS A 123 -11.28 -15.62 11.79
N GLY A 124 -10.62 -16.72 11.46
CA GLY A 124 -11.19 -17.82 10.70
C GLY A 124 -10.48 -18.06 9.38
N SER A 125 -11.14 -18.72 8.43
CA SER A 125 -10.48 -19.23 7.23
C SER A 125 -11.34 -19.24 5.99
N GLY A 126 -10.70 -19.15 4.82
CA GLY A 126 -11.35 -19.29 3.52
C GLY A 126 -12.23 -18.10 3.16
N TRP A 127 -11.71 -16.87 3.28
CA TRP A 127 -12.43 -15.66 2.87
C TRP A 127 -11.60 -14.87 1.88
N HIS A 128 -12.13 -14.68 0.68
CA HIS A 128 -11.49 -13.88 -0.38
C HIS A 128 -12.36 -12.65 -0.66
N LEU A 129 -11.79 -11.47 -0.54
CA LEU A 129 -12.47 -10.19 -0.73
C LEU A 129 -11.84 -9.45 -1.91
N ARG A 130 -12.65 -8.96 -2.85
CA ARG A 130 -12.13 -8.25 -4.02
C ARG A 130 -13.02 -7.16 -4.60
N GLY A 131 -12.42 -6.14 -5.22
CA GLY A 131 -13.18 -5.05 -5.84
C GLY A 131 -13.83 -4.12 -4.82
N LEU A 132 -13.24 -3.91 -3.64
CA LEU A 132 -13.86 -3.11 -2.58
C LEU A 132 -13.20 -1.74 -2.45
N THR A 133 -14.00 -0.73 -2.15
CA THR A 133 -13.50 0.60 -1.77
C THR A 133 -13.72 0.79 -0.27
N ILE A 134 -12.66 0.99 0.51
CA ILE A 134 -12.71 0.94 1.97
C ILE A 134 -12.08 2.21 2.57
N SER A 135 -12.88 2.98 3.32
CA SER A 135 -12.42 4.22 3.92
C SER A 135 -13.24 4.60 5.15
N PRO A 136 -12.63 5.14 6.22
CA PRO A 136 -13.36 5.70 7.36
C PRO A 136 -14.33 6.82 6.96
N ALA A 137 -14.14 7.47 5.80
CA ALA A 137 -15.07 8.45 5.26
C ALA A 137 -16.49 7.87 5.00
N TYR A 138 -16.59 6.56 4.78
CA TYR A 138 -17.84 5.83 4.60
C TYR A 138 -18.41 5.27 5.92
N SER A 139 -17.71 5.49 7.04
CA SER A 139 -18.17 5.04 8.35
C SER A 139 -19.07 6.09 9.01
N SER A 140 -20.23 5.66 9.49
CA SER A 140 -21.10 6.47 10.35
C SER A 140 -20.61 6.57 11.80
N THR A 141 -19.58 5.79 12.17
CA THR A 141 -19.04 5.70 13.52
C THR A 141 -17.53 5.92 13.51
N ALA A 142 -17.06 6.89 14.28
CA ALA A 142 -15.61 7.12 14.43
C ALA A 142 -14.92 5.89 15.06
N TYR A 143 -13.74 5.56 14.55
CA TYR A 143 -12.86 4.54 15.10
C TYR A 143 -11.41 4.98 14.98
N THR A 144 -10.49 4.21 15.53
CA THR A 144 -9.05 4.40 15.39
C THR A 144 -8.39 3.10 14.95
N GLY A 145 -7.16 3.19 14.46
CA GLY A 145 -6.39 2.05 13.96
C GLY A 145 -6.67 1.74 12.49
N ASP A 146 -6.41 0.50 12.10
CA ASP A 146 -6.40 0.08 10.70
C ASP A 146 -7.78 0.12 10.04
N ILE A 147 -7.81 0.54 8.77
CA ILE A 147 -9.00 0.54 7.90
C ILE A 147 -9.40 -0.91 7.57
N VAL A 148 -8.41 -1.76 7.29
CA VAL A 148 -8.57 -3.19 7.09
C VAL A 148 -7.75 -3.98 8.10
N ALA A 149 -8.36 -4.96 8.76
CA ALA A 149 -7.66 -5.93 9.60
C ALA A 149 -8.10 -7.36 9.30
N LEU A 150 -7.14 -8.23 8.97
CA LEU A 150 -7.37 -9.65 8.68
C LEU A 150 -6.69 -10.52 9.75
N GLY A 151 -7.48 -11.29 10.50
CA GLY A 151 -6.98 -12.33 11.39
C GLY A 151 -6.26 -11.86 12.66
N GLU A 152 -6.54 -10.63 13.12
CA GLU A 152 -5.91 -10.09 14.33
C GLU A 152 -6.49 -10.69 15.63
N SER A 153 -7.77 -11.09 15.65
CA SER A 153 -8.46 -11.53 16.87
C SER A 153 -8.41 -13.04 17.12
N GLY A 154 -7.74 -13.83 16.28
CA GLY A 154 -7.62 -15.28 16.48
C GLY A 154 -7.05 -16.02 15.28
N THR A 155 -6.84 -17.33 15.44
CA THR A 155 -6.27 -18.21 14.40
C THR A 155 -6.92 -17.97 13.06
N SER A 156 -6.11 -17.69 12.05
CA SER A 156 -6.60 -17.37 10.71
C SER A 156 -5.72 -17.91 9.61
N THR A 157 -6.31 -18.31 8.49
CA THR A 157 -5.58 -18.74 7.30
C THR A 157 -6.42 -18.53 6.04
N ASP A 158 -5.79 -18.39 4.87
CA ASP A 158 -6.50 -18.21 3.60
C ASP A 158 -7.50 -17.02 3.65
N LEU A 159 -7.01 -15.89 4.18
CA LEU A 159 -7.71 -14.61 4.12
C LEU A 159 -7.02 -13.74 3.08
N VAL A 160 -7.77 -13.32 2.06
CA VAL A 160 -7.23 -12.60 0.92
C VAL A 160 -8.02 -11.31 0.71
N LEU A 161 -7.30 -10.19 0.59
CA LEU A 161 -7.83 -8.96 0.00
C LEU A 161 -7.13 -8.74 -1.34
N GLU A 162 -7.90 -8.50 -2.39
CA GLU A 162 -7.34 -8.19 -3.70
C GLU A 162 -8.13 -7.14 -4.46
N ASP A 163 -7.52 -6.53 -5.49
CA ASP A 163 -8.21 -5.66 -6.45
C ASP A 163 -9.07 -4.57 -5.77
N SER A 164 -8.56 -3.97 -4.70
CA SER A 164 -9.31 -3.08 -3.80
C SER A 164 -8.61 -1.74 -3.61
N VAL A 165 -9.34 -0.77 -3.07
CA VAL A 165 -8.85 0.57 -2.76
C VAL A 165 -9.06 0.86 -1.28
N VAL A 166 -8.03 1.32 -0.58
CA VAL A 166 -8.02 1.57 0.87
C VAL A 166 -7.40 2.93 1.17
N PHE A 167 -8.13 3.83 1.82
CA PHE A 167 -7.62 5.19 2.07
C PHE A 167 -8.28 5.89 3.25
N SER A 168 -7.57 6.81 3.92
CA SER A 168 -8.19 7.59 5.01
C SER A 168 -9.09 8.72 4.49
N ALA A 169 -8.62 9.47 3.49
CA ALA A 169 -9.38 10.52 2.80
C ALA A 169 -9.01 10.58 1.32
N ALA A 170 -9.96 10.93 0.46
CA ALA A 170 -9.71 11.02 -0.98
C ALA A 170 -8.92 12.28 -1.35
N ASP A 171 -9.11 13.38 -0.63
CA ASP A 171 -8.42 14.66 -0.83
C ASP A 171 -7.66 15.07 0.44
N THR A 172 -6.37 15.32 0.29
CA THR A 172 -5.43 15.73 1.34
C THR A 172 -4.86 17.13 1.11
N THR A 173 -5.37 17.89 0.13
CA THR A 173 -4.86 19.22 -0.23
C THR A 173 -4.84 20.20 0.95
N ALA A 174 -5.81 20.07 1.87
CA ALA A 174 -5.93 20.89 3.06
C ALA A 174 -5.30 20.27 4.32
N TRP A 175 -4.70 19.08 4.23
CA TRP A 175 -4.11 18.42 5.39
C TRP A 175 -2.90 19.19 5.91
N THR A 176 -2.83 19.27 7.23
CA THR A 176 -1.66 19.68 7.99
C THR A 176 -0.81 18.46 8.36
N ALA A 177 0.40 18.69 8.87
CA ALA A 177 1.22 17.61 9.45
C ALA A 177 0.46 16.82 10.54
N VAL A 178 -0.38 17.49 11.33
CA VAL A 178 -1.21 16.84 12.36
C VAL A 178 -2.28 15.94 11.76
N ASP A 179 -2.85 16.31 10.61
CA ASP A 179 -3.83 15.46 9.92
C ASP A 179 -3.16 14.19 9.40
N TRP A 180 -1.98 14.33 8.80
CA TRP A 180 -1.14 13.20 8.39
C TRP A 180 -0.79 12.28 9.56
N MET A 181 -0.41 12.83 10.72
CA MET A 181 -0.09 12.02 11.92
C MET A 181 -1.31 11.31 12.52
N ASN A 182 -2.52 11.85 12.30
CA ASN A 182 -3.78 11.26 12.80
C ASN A 182 -4.53 10.44 11.75
N ALA A 183 -3.99 10.32 10.53
CA ALA A 183 -4.57 9.50 9.48
C ALA A 183 -4.70 8.04 9.95
N HIS A 184 -5.62 7.30 9.34
CA HIS A 184 -5.75 5.88 9.64
C HIS A 184 -4.62 5.09 8.96
N SER A 185 -4.20 3.99 9.58
CA SER A 185 -3.35 3.00 8.92
C SER A 185 -4.15 2.20 7.91
N GLY A 186 -3.54 1.80 6.80
CA GLY A 186 -4.19 1.08 5.72
C GLY A 186 -4.62 -0.33 6.12
N ILE A 187 -3.70 -1.28 6.05
CA ILE A 187 -4.01 -2.72 6.11
C ILE A 187 -3.13 -3.46 7.12
N LEU A 188 -3.75 -4.23 8.01
CA LEU A 188 -3.08 -5.15 8.93
C LEU A 188 -3.37 -6.61 8.59
N LEU A 189 -2.32 -7.36 8.25
CA LEU A 189 -2.33 -8.84 8.27
C LEU A 189 -1.92 -9.30 9.67
N GLY A 190 -2.91 -9.68 10.48
CA GLY A 190 -2.85 -9.79 11.94
C GLY A 190 -2.00 -10.93 12.50
N ARG A 191 -1.63 -10.78 13.78
CA ARG A 191 -0.60 -11.58 14.46
C ARG A 191 -0.91 -13.05 14.64
N ASN A 192 -2.19 -13.41 14.52
CA ASN A 192 -2.68 -14.77 14.67
C ASN A 192 -2.94 -15.46 13.32
N GLY A 193 -2.62 -14.78 12.21
CA GLY A 193 -2.76 -15.29 10.86
C GLY A 193 -1.55 -16.09 10.37
N THR A 194 -1.80 -16.97 9.40
CA THR A 194 -0.77 -17.62 8.59
C THR A 194 -1.25 -17.78 7.15
N GLY A 195 -0.43 -17.37 6.18
CA GLY A 195 -0.82 -17.45 4.76
C GLY A 195 -1.94 -16.49 4.41
N LEU A 196 -1.87 -15.25 4.92
CA LEU A 196 -2.79 -14.18 4.53
C LEU A 196 -2.21 -13.43 3.31
N ALA A 197 -3.04 -12.80 2.51
CA ALA A 197 -2.57 -12.11 1.31
C ALA A 197 -3.25 -10.75 1.06
N VAL A 198 -2.47 -9.79 0.55
CA VAL A 198 -2.93 -8.53 -0.04
C VAL A 198 -2.29 -8.38 -1.41
N ARG A 199 -3.10 -8.23 -2.46
CA ARG A 199 -2.56 -8.09 -3.83
C ARG A 199 -3.34 -7.13 -4.70
N ARG A 200 -2.68 -6.48 -5.67
CA ARG A 200 -3.32 -5.56 -6.63
C ARG A 200 -4.23 -4.53 -5.94
N THR A 201 -3.82 -4.06 -4.77
CA THR A 201 -4.58 -3.15 -3.93
C THR A 201 -3.90 -1.79 -3.92
N HIS A 202 -4.70 -0.72 -4.00
CA HIS A 202 -4.23 0.66 -3.89
C HIS A 202 -4.48 1.17 -2.49
N VAL A 203 -3.41 1.51 -1.77
CA VAL A 203 -3.46 2.06 -0.41
C VAL A 203 -2.90 3.47 -0.43
N PHE A 204 -3.70 4.48 -0.05
CA PHE A 204 -3.21 5.86 -0.11
C PHE A 204 -3.80 6.80 0.93
N ASN A 205 -3.12 7.92 1.17
CA ASN A 205 -3.48 8.92 2.19
C ASN A 205 -3.68 8.26 3.56
N VAL A 206 -2.65 7.55 4.03
CA VAL A 206 -2.68 6.75 5.26
C VAL A 206 -1.50 7.09 6.19
N ARG A 207 -1.61 6.70 7.46
CA ARG A 207 -0.47 6.78 8.39
C ARG A 207 0.58 5.72 8.04
N PHE A 208 0.27 4.46 8.32
CA PHE A 208 1.06 3.30 7.87
C PHE A 208 0.37 2.64 6.68
N GLY A 209 1.14 2.16 5.69
CA GLY A 209 0.58 1.48 4.53
C GLY A 209 0.06 0.08 4.84
N ILE A 210 0.92 -0.95 4.72
CA ILE A 210 0.56 -2.36 4.90
C ILE A 210 1.47 -3.04 5.93
N ALA A 211 0.91 -3.68 6.94
CA ALA A 211 1.65 -4.39 7.98
C ALA A 211 1.44 -5.92 7.90
N ILE A 212 2.52 -6.65 7.62
CA ILE A 212 2.59 -8.10 7.74
C ILE A 212 3.06 -8.47 9.14
N THR A 213 2.10 -8.84 9.99
CA THR A 213 2.34 -9.34 11.35
C THR A 213 1.99 -10.82 11.52
N SER A 214 1.58 -11.48 10.42
CA SER A 214 1.28 -12.92 10.29
C SER A 214 2.44 -13.68 9.67
N TYR A 215 2.47 -15.00 9.87
CA TYR A 215 3.49 -15.89 9.30
C TYR A 215 3.18 -16.25 7.85
N ASN A 216 4.21 -16.43 7.01
CA ASN A 216 4.07 -16.95 5.64
C ASN A 216 3.03 -16.21 4.78
N SER A 217 2.88 -14.90 5.01
CA SER A 217 1.88 -14.06 4.34
C SER A 217 2.51 -13.22 3.23
N THR A 218 1.69 -12.82 2.24
CA THR A 218 2.19 -12.13 1.04
C THR A 218 1.53 -10.76 0.83
N VAL A 219 2.34 -9.81 0.35
CA VAL A 219 1.90 -8.47 -0.07
C VAL A 219 2.53 -8.21 -1.43
N GLU A 220 1.74 -8.34 -2.49
CA GLU A 220 2.27 -8.43 -3.86
C GLU A 220 1.53 -7.56 -4.87
N GLY A 221 2.28 -6.83 -5.71
CA GLY A 221 1.70 -6.03 -6.79
C GLY A 221 0.76 -4.95 -6.27
N ASN A 222 1.06 -4.31 -5.14
CA ASN A 222 0.25 -3.22 -4.58
C ASN A 222 0.85 -1.85 -4.91
N LEU A 223 0.01 -0.82 -4.92
CA LEU A 223 0.43 0.58 -4.91
C LEU A 223 0.18 1.15 -3.51
N VAL A 224 1.23 1.61 -2.85
CA VAL A 224 1.16 2.36 -1.59
C VAL A 224 1.69 3.77 -1.85
N ASN A 225 0.85 4.79 -1.77
CA ASN A 225 1.30 6.17 -1.97
C ASN A 225 0.70 7.18 -1.00
N ASP A 226 1.40 8.28 -0.78
CA ASP A 226 0.97 9.37 0.08
C ASP A 226 0.69 8.85 1.50
N PHE A 227 1.77 8.56 2.22
CA PHE A 227 1.75 8.05 3.59
C PHE A 227 2.66 8.87 4.51
N SER A 228 2.48 8.77 5.83
CA SER A 228 3.23 9.58 6.80
C SER A 228 3.97 8.77 7.86
N ALA A 229 4.31 7.53 7.55
CA ALA A 229 5.09 6.66 8.40
C ALA A 229 5.79 5.59 7.56
N ASP A 230 5.67 4.30 7.89
CA ASP A 230 6.23 3.24 7.04
C ASP A 230 5.25 2.82 5.94
N GLY A 231 5.78 2.61 4.74
CA GLY A 231 5.03 2.11 3.59
C GLY A 231 4.59 0.66 3.80
N ILE A 232 5.54 -0.26 3.98
CA ILE A 232 5.25 -1.67 4.30
C ILE A 232 6.09 -2.14 5.51
N ARG A 233 5.46 -2.89 6.40
CA ARG A 233 6.14 -3.56 7.53
C ARG A 233 6.09 -5.08 7.38
N VAL A 234 7.21 -5.75 7.58
CA VAL A 234 7.30 -7.22 7.65
C VAL A 234 7.98 -7.65 8.95
N THR A 235 7.26 -8.38 9.81
CA THR A 235 7.66 -8.54 11.23
C THR A 235 7.58 -9.98 11.73
N ARG A 236 7.40 -10.94 10.81
CA ARG A 236 7.28 -12.38 11.07
C ARG A 236 7.95 -13.21 9.97
N ASP A 237 8.23 -14.46 10.31
CA ASP A 237 8.91 -15.41 9.44
C ASP A 237 8.08 -15.69 8.16
N GLY A 238 8.78 -15.87 7.05
CA GLY A 238 8.21 -16.28 5.77
C GLY A 238 7.43 -15.19 5.01
N GLY A 239 7.50 -13.93 5.44
CA GLY A 239 6.83 -12.82 4.76
C GLY A 239 7.36 -12.61 3.34
N VAL A 240 6.45 -12.35 2.39
CA VAL A 240 6.79 -12.06 0.99
C VAL A 240 6.26 -10.69 0.61
N VAL A 241 7.15 -9.82 0.15
CA VAL A 241 6.84 -8.46 -0.31
C VAL A 241 7.39 -8.30 -1.71
N ASN A 242 6.56 -8.51 -2.74
CA ASN A 242 7.02 -8.52 -4.13
C ASN A 242 6.31 -7.49 -5.00
N ASP A 243 7.05 -6.91 -5.93
CA ASP A 243 6.50 -6.12 -7.04
C ASP A 243 5.56 -4.99 -6.59
N ASN A 244 5.73 -4.45 -5.38
CA ASN A 244 4.95 -3.32 -4.90
C ASN A 244 5.60 -2.00 -5.36
N VAL A 245 4.78 -0.97 -5.53
CA VAL A 245 5.22 0.42 -5.74
C VAL A 245 4.90 1.21 -4.49
N ILE A 246 5.91 1.79 -3.84
CA ILE A 246 5.80 2.53 -2.58
C ILE A 246 6.35 3.93 -2.81
N LYS A 247 5.55 4.98 -2.61
CA LYS A 247 6.01 6.35 -2.90
C LYS A 247 5.32 7.47 -2.13
N ASN A 248 5.96 8.64 -2.14
CA ASN A 248 5.42 9.88 -1.59
C ASN A 248 5.15 9.78 -0.08
N VAL A 249 6.24 9.80 0.68
CA VAL A 249 6.17 9.96 2.13
C VAL A 249 5.98 11.43 2.50
N HIS A 250 5.25 11.68 3.59
CA HIS A 250 4.93 13.01 4.12
C HIS A 250 5.25 13.10 5.60
N VAL A 251 5.55 14.33 6.05
CA VAL A 251 5.79 14.70 7.45
C VAL A 251 7.12 14.15 7.98
N SER A 252 7.94 15.05 8.51
CA SER A 252 9.24 14.74 9.08
C SER A 252 9.31 15.12 10.57
N ASP A 253 10.44 14.81 11.21
CA ASP A 253 10.78 15.33 12.54
C ASP A 253 10.70 16.86 12.62
N ALA A 254 11.04 17.56 11.52
CA ALA A 254 10.92 19.02 11.45
C ALA A 254 9.46 19.51 11.51
N ASP A 255 8.51 18.65 11.16
CA ASP A 255 7.06 18.90 11.21
C ASP A 255 6.42 18.44 12.52
N GLY A 256 7.21 17.83 13.42
CA GLY A 256 6.79 17.39 14.75
C GLY A 256 6.51 15.89 14.88
N ASP A 257 6.98 15.08 13.92
CA ASP A 257 6.80 13.63 13.92
C ASP A 257 8.13 12.90 14.08
N ASP A 258 8.33 12.25 15.22
CA ASP A 258 9.57 11.53 15.54
C ASP A 258 9.67 10.15 14.87
N ASN A 259 8.67 9.75 14.06
CA ASN A 259 8.76 8.53 13.30
C ASN A 259 9.91 8.59 12.28
N HIS A 260 10.67 7.52 12.19
CA HIS A 260 11.66 7.33 11.13
C HIS A 260 11.02 6.50 10.05
N ASP A 261 10.65 7.15 8.96
CA ASP A 261 9.86 6.54 7.90
C ASP A 261 10.71 5.63 7.00
N ASP A 262 10.21 4.42 6.79
CA ASP A 262 10.79 3.42 5.91
C ASP A 262 9.85 3.08 4.74
N GLY A 263 10.40 2.93 3.54
CA GLY A 263 9.67 2.35 2.41
C GLY A 263 9.24 0.92 2.74
N ILE A 264 10.20 0.09 3.18
CA ILE A 264 9.92 -1.23 3.77
C ILE A 264 10.74 -1.43 5.04
N GLN A 265 10.06 -1.66 6.16
CA GLN A 265 10.67 -1.90 7.46
C GLN A 265 10.53 -3.35 7.92
N CYS A 266 11.54 -3.83 8.62
CA CYS A 266 11.48 -5.07 9.40
C CYS A 266 12.09 -4.81 10.78
N PHE A 267 11.35 -5.23 11.81
CA PHE A 267 11.80 -5.16 13.19
C PHE A 267 11.26 -6.32 14.03
N LEU A 268 11.91 -6.55 15.17
CA LEU A 268 11.48 -7.52 16.16
C LEU A 268 10.49 -6.89 17.13
N PHE A 269 9.28 -7.43 17.21
CA PHE A 269 8.33 -7.04 18.27
C PHE A 269 8.87 -7.25 19.70
N ASN A 270 9.82 -8.17 19.88
CA ASN A 270 10.51 -8.42 21.15
C ASN A 270 12.02 -8.16 20.98
N VAL A 271 12.41 -6.88 21.07
CA VAL A 271 13.81 -6.43 20.94
C VAL A 271 14.74 -7.28 21.81
N GLY A 272 15.81 -7.80 21.20
CA GLY A 272 16.88 -8.55 21.90
C GLY A 272 16.58 -10.03 22.19
N THR A 273 15.40 -10.55 21.84
CA THR A 273 15.07 -11.99 22.01
C THR A 273 14.42 -12.64 20.79
N GLY A 274 13.92 -11.84 19.85
CA GLY A 274 13.31 -12.33 18.61
C GLY A 274 14.32 -12.63 17.50
N THR A 275 13.84 -13.24 16.43
CA THR A 275 14.52 -13.40 15.15
C THR A 275 13.44 -13.37 14.08
N VAL A 276 13.72 -12.78 12.93
CA VAL A 276 12.87 -12.94 11.73
C VAL A 276 13.62 -13.80 10.73
N ARG A 277 12.92 -14.73 10.06
CA ARG A 277 13.50 -15.68 9.11
C ARG A 277 12.80 -15.70 7.77
N ASP A 278 13.55 -16.04 6.74
CA ASP A 278 13.02 -16.49 5.45
C ASP A 278 12.09 -15.45 4.79
N VAL A 279 12.36 -14.16 4.99
CA VAL A 279 11.62 -13.05 4.37
C VAL A 279 12.16 -12.78 2.97
N THR A 280 11.26 -12.59 2.01
CA THR A 280 11.59 -12.26 0.62
C THR A 280 11.06 -10.88 0.24
N LEU A 281 11.95 -10.00 -0.20
CA LEU A 281 11.65 -8.72 -0.87
C LEU A 281 12.18 -8.78 -2.30
N ARG A 282 11.29 -8.88 -3.29
CA ARG A 282 11.70 -8.96 -4.70
C ARG A 282 11.00 -7.93 -5.57
N GLY A 283 11.79 -7.23 -6.39
CA GLY A 283 11.23 -6.45 -7.50
C GLY A 283 10.40 -5.22 -7.11
N ASN A 284 10.46 -4.77 -5.86
CA ASN A 284 9.70 -3.60 -5.42
C ASN A 284 10.32 -2.30 -5.95
N ILE A 285 9.49 -1.28 -6.11
CA ILE A 285 9.89 0.10 -6.38
C ILE A 285 9.61 0.93 -5.13
N ILE A 286 10.61 1.67 -4.67
CA ILE A 286 10.49 2.62 -3.55
C ILE A 286 10.97 3.99 -4.05
N VAL A 287 10.13 5.03 -3.93
CA VAL A 287 10.47 6.40 -4.36
C VAL A 287 10.07 7.40 -3.28
N ASN A 288 11.04 8.13 -2.73
CA ASN A 288 10.80 9.04 -1.60
C ASN A 288 9.62 10.01 -1.81
N TYR A 289 9.70 10.83 -2.85
CA TYR A 289 8.62 11.73 -3.24
C TYR A 289 8.74 12.17 -4.69
N GLU A 290 7.59 12.35 -5.34
CA GLU A 290 7.51 12.93 -6.67
C GLU A 290 7.25 14.44 -6.59
N GLY A 291 7.81 15.20 -7.54
CA GLY A 291 7.54 16.64 -7.64
C GLY A 291 8.01 17.44 -6.43
N THR A 292 7.09 18.20 -5.83
CA THR A 292 7.36 19.07 -4.68
C THR A 292 6.23 18.91 -3.68
N PRO A 293 6.26 17.85 -2.84
CA PRO A 293 5.17 17.55 -1.93
C PRO A 293 5.03 18.62 -0.84
N ALA A 294 3.81 18.76 -0.32
CA ALA A 294 3.61 19.41 0.98
C ALA A 294 4.18 18.48 2.07
N PHE A 295 4.95 19.04 3.01
CA PHE A 295 5.63 18.29 4.08
C PHE A 295 6.59 17.21 3.54
N PRO A 296 7.65 17.57 2.79
CA PRO A 296 8.63 16.60 2.33
C PRO A 296 9.31 15.93 3.52
N ALA A 297 9.35 14.61 3.51
CA ALA A 297 10.03 13.81 4.53
C ALA A 297 11.21 13.05 3.93
N GLU A 298 12.30 12.90 4.68
CA GLU A 298 13.34 11.94 4.35
C GLU A 298 12.83 10.54 4.68
N MET A 299 13.00 9.57 3.77
CA MET A 299 12.56 8.20 3.97
C MET A 299 13.70 7.22 3.71
N GLN A 300 13.85 6.27 4.60
CA GLN A 300 14.75 5.14 4.45
C GLN A 300 14.15 4.14 3.45
N GLY A 301 14.99 3.48 2.64
CA GLY A 301 14.50 2.57 1.61
C GLY A 301 14.02 1.25 2.19
N VAL A 302 14.91 0.26 2.19
CA VAL A 302 14.73 -0.98 2.96
C VAL A 302 15.54 -0.85 4.24
N GLY A 303 14.87 -0.57 5.37
CA GLY A 303 15.51 -0.33 6.67
C GLY A 303 15.25 -1.44 7.67
N PHE A 304 16.15 -2.41 7.73
CA PHE A 304 16.03 -3.56 8.63
C PHE A 304 17.11 -3.48 9.70
N PHE A 305 16.87 -2.68 10.75
CA PHE A 305 17.90 -2.29 11.72
C PHE A 305 18.00 -3.19 12.95
N ASP A 306 17.00 -4.05 13.19
CA ASP A 306 16.88 -4.86 14.39
C ASP A 306 16.88 -6.36 14.05
N GLY A 307 18.07 -6.94 13.95
CA GLY A 307 18.23 -8.38 13.77
C GLY A 307 18.28 -9.17 15.08
N PRO A 308 18.54 -10.49 15.00
CA PRO A 308 19.02 -11.19 13.81
C PRO A 308 17.98 -11.35 12.70
N LEU A 309 18.42 -11.18 11.44
CA LEU A 309 17.63 -11.36 10.22
C LEU A 309 18.21 -12.55 9.45
N VAL A 310 17.52 -13.69 9.42
CA VAL A 310 18.12 -14.95 8.95
C VAL A 310 17.52 -15.37 7.61
N ASN A 311 18.37 -15.71 6.65
CA ASN A 311 17.98 -16.18 5.31
C ASN A 311 17.06 -15.21 4.55
N PHE A 312 17.32 -13.91 4.65
CA PHE A 312 16.54 -12.94 3.88
C PHE A 312 16.94 -13.00 2.41
N VAL A 313 15.97 -12.80 1.52
CA VAL A 313 16.20 -12.58 0.09
C VAL A 313 15.75 -11.17 -0.26
N VAL A 314 16.68 -10.29 -0.60
CA VAL A 314 16.41 -8.90 -1.01
C VAL A 314 16.99 -8.71 -2.40
N GLU A 315 16.17 -8.81 -3.44
CA GLU A 315 16.67 -8.79 -4.80
C GLU A 315 15.83 -8.02 -5.82
N ASP A 316 16.51 -7.48 -6.83
CA ASP A 316 15.92 -6.76 -7.96
C ASP A 316 15.04 -5.55 -7.57
N ASN A 317 15.14 -5.05 -6.34
CA ASN A 317 14.42 -3.86 -5.89
C ASN A 317 15.06 -2.59 -6.46
N VAL A 318 14.24 -1.58 -6.73
CA VAL A 318 14.68 -0.26 -7.20
C VAL A 318 14.29 0.79 -6.19
N VAL A 319 15.28 1.38 -5.53
CA VAL A 319 15.11 2.25 -4.37
C VAL A 319 15.69 3.63 -4.67
N PHE A 320 14.80 4.62 -4.72
CA PHE A 320 15.10 6.03 -4.89
C PHE A 320 14.75 6.75 -3.60
N VAL A 321 15.74 7.09 -2.78
CA VAL A 321 15.52 7.74 -1.48
C VAL A 321 16.35 9.01 -1.27
N ASP A 322 15.81 9.95 -0.49
CA ASP A 322 16.51 11.11 0.05
C ASP A 322 17.12 10.76 1.42
N HIS A 323 17.71 9.56 1.53
CA HIS A 323 18.36 9.08 2.75
C HIS A 323 19.55 8.16 2.44
N TYR A 324 20.50 8.01 3.36
CA TYR A 324 21.69 7.15 3.15
C TYR A 324 21.35 5.66 3.11
N HIS A 325 20.27 5.25 3.77
CA HIS A 325 19.80 3.87 3.80
C HIS A 325 18.98 3.54 2.54
N GLY A 326 19.65 3.13 1.47
CA GLY A 326 18.97 2.56 0.30
C GLY A 326 18.48 1.14 0.58
N VAL A 327 19.42 0.24 0.86
CA VAL A 327 19.13 -1.10 1.38
C VAL A 327 20.05 -1.35 2.57
N SER A 328 19.51 -1.63 3.74
CA SER A 328 20.27 -1.82 4.97
C SER A 328 19.72 -2.98 5.77
N LEU A 329 20.54 -4.02 5.93
CA LEU A 329 20.20 -5.20 6.71
C LEU A 329 21.19 -5.34 7.87
N TYR A 330 20.70 -5.22 9.10
CA TYR A 330 21.53 -5.30 10.30
C TYR A 330 21.46 -6.69 10.91
N ASP A 331 22.61 -7.18 11.36
CA ASP A 331 22.75 -8.51 11.98
C ASP A 331 22.18 -9.64 11.10
N ALA A 332 22.32 -9.47 9.78
CA ALA A 332 21.84 -10.42 8.79
C ALA A 332 22.71 -11.67 8.72
N GLN A 333 22.08 -12.84 8.61
CA GLN A 333 22.77 -14.13 8.57
C GLN A 333 22.30 -14.94 7.38
N GLY A 334 23.23 -15.43 6.56
CA GLY A 334 22.90 -16.27 5.41
C GLY A 334 21.98 -15.59 4.39
N SER A 335 21.94 -14.26 4.35
CA SER A 335 21.01 -13.51 3.51
C SER A 335 21.59 -13.24 2.13
N ARG A 336 20.72 -13.10 1.14
CA ARG A 336 21.04 -12.82 -0.25
C ARG A 336 20.56 -11.41 -0.61
N ILE A 337 21.48 -10.52 -0.94
CA ILE A 337 21.20 -9.13 -1.32
C ILE A 337 21.73 -8.89 -2.74
N VAL A 338 20.85 -8.97 -3.74
CA VAL A 338 21.29 -9.11 -5.14
C VAL A 338 20.58 -8.18 -6.11
N ASN A 339 21.33 -7.58 -7.04
CA ASN A 339 20.80 -6.79 -8.16
C ASN A 339 19.90 -5.60 -7.77
N ASN A 340 19.98 -5.11 -6.52
CA ASN A 340 19.22 -3.95 -6.09
C ASN A 340 19.83 -2.67 -6.63
N VAL A 341 18.99 -1.64 -6.84
CA VAL A 341 19.42 -0.28 -7.15
C VAL A 341 19.12 0.60 -5.94
N ALA A 342 20.12 1.33 -5.45
CA ALA A 342 19.99 2.34 -4.41
C ALA A 342 20.51 3.69 -4.95
N PHE A 343 19.60 4.64 -5.16
CA PHE A 343 19.90 5.91 -5.83
C PHE A 343 19.21 7.08 -5.14
N THR A 344 19.72 8.30 -5.32
CA THR A 344 19.06 9.53 -4.90
C THR A 344 19.01 10.50 -6.08
N ARG A 345 17.85 11.12 -6.28
CA ARG A 345 17.67 12.30 -7.15
C ARG A 345 17.80 13.62 -6.38
N TRP A 346 17.84 13.54 -5.05
CA TRP A 346 17.78 14.67 -4.15
C TRP A 346 19.20 15.02 -3.69
N THR A 347 19.82 15.96 -4.42
CA THR A 347 21.25 16.25 -4.29
C THR A 347 21.56 17.32 -3.25
N ASN A 348 20.57 17.84 -2.53
CA ASN A 348 20.73 19.01 -1.66
C ASN A 348 21.50 18.69 -0.36
N GLY A 349 21.66 17.41 0.00
CA GLY A 349 22.19 16.98 1.30
C GLY A 349 23.49 16.15 1.28
N ASN A 350 24.20 16.03 0.16
CA ASN A 350 25.30 15.05 -0.02
C ASN A 350 24.89 13.59 0.26
N VAL A 351 23.58 13.30 0.26
CA VAL A 351 23.06 11.97 0.53
C VAL A 351 23.56 11.00 -0.54
N LYS A 352 24.02 9.83 -0.08
CA LYS A 352 24.55 8.78 -0.95
C LYS A 352 23.98 7.44 -0.50
N PRO A 353 22.81 7.04 -1.03
CA PRO A 353 22.17 5.80 -0.68
C PRO A 353 23.11 4.61 -0.90
N TRP A 354 23.29 3.79 0.13
CA TRP A 354 24.12 2.60 0.10
C TRP A 354 23.31 1.31 0.04
N VAL A 355 24.00 0.23 -0.33
CA VAL A 355 23.64 -1.13 0.08
C VAL A 355 24.58 -1.52 1.21
N MET A 356 24.03 -1.88 2.36
CA MET A 356 24.78 -2.05 3.61
C MET A 356 24.40 -3.34 4.35
N LEU A 357 25.42 -4.00 4.89
CA LEU A 357 25.31 -4.93 6.01
C LEU A 357 25.73 -4.20 7.28
N GLY A 358 24.79 -3.97 8.19
CA GLY A 358 25.03 -3.34 9.48
C GLY A 358 25.03 -4.34 10.62
N GLN A 359 25.20 -3.84 11.84
CA GLN A 359 25.10 -4.65 13.05
C GLN A 359 24.80 -3.78 14.27
N LYS A 360 23.92 -4.29 15.15
CA LYS A 360 23.76 -3.82 16.54
C LYS A 360 24.20 -4.90 17.53
N LEU A 361 24.01 -6.17 17.19
CA LEU A 361 24.33 -7.32 18.03
C LEU A 361 25.68 -7.96 17.69
N GLY A 362 26.31 -7.57 16.59
CA GLY A 362 27.58 -8.15 16.14
C GLY A 362 27.40 -9.53 15.53
N MET A 363 26.25 -9.78 14.90
CA MET A 363 25.84 -11.11 14.44
C MET A 363 25.74 -11.25 12.92
N ALA A 364 26.18 -10.25 12.15
CA ALA A 364 26.17 -10.35 10.69
C ALA A 364 27.17 -11.43 10.22
N ALA A 365 26.71 -12.42 9.44
CA ALA A 365 27.55 -13.53 9.01
C ALA A 365 27.03 -14.27 7.77
N GLY A 366 27.94 -14.65 6.87
CA GLY A 366 27.69 -15.57 5.77
C GLY A 366 26.72 -15.03 4.71
N ASN A 367 26.68 -13.71 4.51
CA ASN A 367 25.79 -13.10 3.53
C ASN A 367 26.38 -13.11 2.12
N TYR A 368 25.51 -13.14 1.11
CA TYR A 368 25.84 -13.10 -0.30
C TYR A 368 25.34 -11.77 -0.91
N VAL A 369 26.26 -10.89 -1.30
CA VAL A 369 25.94 -9.53 -1.78
C VAL A 369 26.51 -9.26 -3.17
N HIS A 370 25.70 -9.40 -4.22
CA HIS A 370 26.20 -9.36 -5.61
C HIS A 370 25.37 -8.52 -6.57
N GLY A 371 26.04 -7.90 -7.56
CA GLY A 371 25.35 -7.25 -8.69
C GLY A 371 24.57 -5.98 -8.35
N ASN A 372 24.73 -5.44 -7.13
CA ASN A 372 23.99 -4.26 -6.71
C ASN A 372 24.58 -2.97 -7.31
N LEU A 373 23.71 -1.96 -7.49
CA LEU A 373 24.07 -0.65 -8.02
C LEU A 373 23.73 0.42 -6.97
N ALA A 374 24.74 1.06 -6.37
CA ALA A 374 24.52 2.04 -5.32
C ALA A 374 25.52 3.20 -5.34
N HIS A 375 25.30 4.27 -4.55
CA HIS A 375 26.28 5.34 -4.39
C HIS A 375 27.43 4.95 -3.46
N SER A 376 27.24 3.94 -2.63
CA SER A 376 28.29 3.36 -1.79
C SER A 376 27.88 1.98 -1.28
N PHE A 377 28.84 1.26 -0.72
CA PHE A 377 28.66 -0.07 -0.16
C PHE A 377 29.40 -0.13 1.18
N ASP A 378 28.78 -0.72 2.20
CA ASP A 378 29.40 -0.99 3.50
C ASP A 378 29.03 -2.41 3.95
N PHE A 379 30.02 -3.29 3.96
CA PHE A 379 29.85 -4.70 4.33
C PHE A 379 30.74 -5.10 5.50
N ASP A 380 31.36 -4.15 6.20
CA ASP A 380 32.39 -4.41 7.21
C ASP A 380 31.83 -5.18 8.43
N ALA A 381 30.52 -5.16 8.62
CA ALA A 381 29.86 -5.92 9.68
C ALA A 381 29.97 -7.44 9.52
N ASP A 382 30.07 -7.95 8.29
CA ASP A 382 30.17 -9.38 8.01
C ASP A 382 31.57 -9.74 7.50
N ALA A 383 32.41 -10.24 8.40
CA ALA A 383 33.78 -10.67 8.07
C ALA A 383 33.86 -11.86 7.09
N THR A 384 32.73 -12.49 6.79
CA THR A 384 32.61 -13.67 5.94
C THR A 384 31.76 -13.43 4.68
N VAL A 385 31.42 -12.16 4.41
CA VAL A 385 30.58 -11.79 3.27
C VAL A 385 31.19 -12.28 1.94
N ASP A 386 30.38 -12.93 1.13
CA ASP A 386 30.67 -13.18 -0.28
C ASP A 386 30.10 -12.01 -1.08
N ALA A 387 30.96 -11.06 -1.48
CA ALA A 387 30.57 -9.88 -2.23
C ALA A 387 31.34 -9.74 -3.56
N GLY A 388 30.61 -9.49 -4.65
CA GLY A 388 31.15 -9.35 -6.00
C GLY A 388 30.23 -8.54 -6.91
N ASP A 389 30.76 -8.03 -8.02
CA ASP A 389 29.97 -7.35 -9.06
C ASP A 389 29.09 -6.17 -8.61
N ASN A 390 29.34 -5.62 -7.41
CA ASN A 390 28.67 -4.42 -6.91
C ASN A 390 29.34 -3.18 -7.52
N VAL A 391 28.55 -2.32 -8.15
CA VAL A 391 29.08 -1.22 -8.97
C VAL A 391 28.44 0.10 -8.58
N MET A 392 29.23 1.18 -8.68
CA MET A 392 28.71 2.53 -8.48
C MET A 392 27.58 2.82 -9.49
N VAL A 393 26.44 3.25 -8.97
CA VAL A 393 25.28 3.58 -9.80
C VAL A 393 25.51 4.90 -10.56
N THR A 394 24.94 4.99 -11.76
CA THR A 394 24.82 6.26 -12.50
C THR A 394 23.35 6.62 -12.66
N ALA A 395 23.04 7.91 -12.80
CA ALA A 395 21.67 8.36 -12.99
C ALA A 395 20.98 7.63 -14.16
N GLY A 396 21.62 7.56 -15.34
CA GLY A 396 21.03 6.91 -16.51
C GLY A 396 20.70 5.43 -16.30
N VAL A 397 21.54 4.69 -15.57
CA VAL A 397 21.26 3.28 -15.25
C VAL A 397 20.15 3.14 -14.21
N ALA A 398 20.14 3.99 -13.18
CA ALA A 398 19.08 3.97 -12.17
C ALA A 398 17.71 4.24 -12.79
N GLU A 399 17.61 5.28 -13.64
CA GLU A 399 16.39 5.63 -14.36
C GLU A 399 15.89 4.52 -15.26
N GLN A 400 16.80 3.89 -16.02
CA GLN A 400 16.45 2.75 -16.87
C GLN A 400 15.91 1.58 -16.03
N ARG A 401 16.56 1.26 -14.90
CA ARG A 401 16.12 0.17 -14.01
C ARG A 401 14.76 0.45 -13.39
N LEU A 402 14.47 1.70 -13.05
CA LEU A 402 13.14 2.11 -12.58
C LEU A 402 12.09 1.89 -13.66
N ALA A 403 12.33 2.36 -14.89
CA ALA A 403 11.40 2.20 -16.01
C ALA A 403 11.17 0.72 -16.36
N ASP A 404 12.23 -0.08 -16.44
CA ASP A 404 12.14 -1.52 -16.72
C ASP A 404 11.38 -2.26 -15.63
N ARG A 405 11.61 -1.88 -14.36
CA ARG A 405 10.92 -2.49 -13.22
C ARG A 405 9.45 -2.15 -13.20
N LEU A 406 9.11 -0.88 -13.46
CA LEU A 406 7.73 -0.46 -13.56
C LEU A 406 7.01 -1.26 -14.65
N ALA A 407 7.56 -1.29 -15.86
CA ALA A 407 6.98 -2.04 -16.98
C ALA A 407 6.81 -3.54 -16.65
N ALA A 408 7.73 -4.14 -15.90
CA ALA A 408 7.61 -5.54 -15.46
C ALA A 408 6.45 -5.74 -14.46
N ILE A 409 6.29 -4.83 -13.49
CA ILE A 409 5.18 -4.85 -12.53
C ILE A 409 3.85 -4.69 -13.27
N GLU A 410 3.73 -3.68 -14.14
CA GLU A 410 2.51 -3.43 -14.93
C GLU A 410 2.13 -4.64 -15.79
N ALA A 411 3.13 -5.28 -16.42
CA ALA A 411 2.92 -6.48 -17.22
C ALA A 411 2.51 -7.71 -16.40
N ALA A 412 3.05 -7.87 -15.19
CA ALA A 412 2.76 -9.02 -14.32
C ALA A 412 1.41 -8.90 -13.62
N TRP A 413 1.07 -7.70 -13.16
CA TRP A 413 -0.05 -7.49 -12.25
C TRP A 413 -1.26 -6.82 -12.91
N GLY A 414 -1.16 -6.40 -14.18
CA GLY A 414 -2.24 -5.68 -14.86
C GLY A 414 -2.53 -4.32 -14.22
N LEU A 415 -1.70 -3.90 -13.26
CA LEU A 415 -1.65 -2.56 -12.73
C LEU A 415 -1.21 -1.65 -13.86
N THR A 416 -2.13 -1.25 -14.73
CA THR A 416 -1.97 0.10 -15.22
C THR A 416 -2.16 0.99 -14.02
N LEU A 417 -1.09 1.62 -13.56
CA LEU A 417 -1.15 2.83 -12.74
C LEU A 417 -1.92 3.88 -13.56
N ARG A 418 -3.24 3.74 -13.66
CA ARG A 418 -4.07 4.43 -14.64
C ARG A 418 -4.86 5.52 -13.97
N ASP A 419 -4.72 6.70 -14.58
CA ASP A 419 -5.61 7.86 -14.55
C ASP A 419 -5.99 8.42 -13.18
N GLY A 420 -5.03 8.49 -12.26
CA GLY A 420 -5.15 9.28 -11.02
C GLY A 420 -3.91 9.20 -10.13
N ALA A 421 -3.28 8.03 -10.03
CA ALA A 421 -1.96 7.91 -9.45
C ALA A 421 -0.95 8.58 -10.39
N HIS A 422 -0.33 9.67 -9.96
CA HIS A 422 0.69 10.38 -10.74
C HIS A 422 1.66 9.36 -11.35
N ARG A 423 1.90 9.46 -12.66
CA ARG A 423 3.00 8.74 -13.30
C ARG A 423 4.27 9.02 -12.50
N LEU A 424 5.20 8.07 -12.45
CA LEU A 424 6.60 8.38 -12.16
C LEU A 424 7.07 9.41 -13.19
N VAL A 425 6.87 10.70 -12.89
CA VAL A 425 7.26 11.79 -13.79
C VAL A 425 8.77 11.91 -13.69
N GLN A 426 9.42 11.92 -14.85
CA GLN A 426 10.85 12.18 -15.02
C GLN A 426 11.26 13.53 -14.46
#